data_AF-A0A293MFR4-F1
#
_entry.id   AF-A0A293MFR4-F1
#
_cell.length_a   1.000
_cell.length_b   1.000
_cell.length_c   1.000
_cell.angle_alpha   90.00
_cell.angle_beta   90.00
_cell.angle_gamma   90.00
#
_symmetry.space_group_name_H-M   'P 1'
#
loop_
_entity.id
_entity.type
_entity.pdbx_description
1 polymer ?
#
loop_
_entity_poly.entity_id
_entity_poly.type
_entity_poly.pdbx_seq_one_letter_code
_entity_poly.pdbx_strand_id
1 'polypeptide(L)'
;MEELRGLVRRYAQIFQLYYVQYLAGFDAPALNLLLQQLSGIPEEDAALLSTACATIGALGPRQVEEKQTLDLRGLRLDWFRLQLHASAQRYPLSVQEHPELAVLMNTMVFHSKMVDYLDRVLVETSDLSVFCFFNRIFEDQFHLCLEFPAQTRYIIAFPLICSHFMNCTHELCPEERHHIGDRSLTMVNAFLDEMSKEAKNIITTICDEQCTLSDRLLPKHVAPQIAHVVNKKKREKKPRAPPGERDRPGAESYRRTREELFTMDKLHMALTELCFAINYCSTIHVWEHTFAPREYLSQHLENRFNKALVGMVMYNPPGVHECASEHRELCEP
;
A
#
# COMPACT_ATOMS: atom_id res chain seq x y z
N MET A 1 -9.17 -1.29 -0.73
CA MET A 1 -9.07 -2.66 -1.31
C MET A 1 -7.82 -3.36 -0.83
N GLU A 2 -6.61 -2.83 -1.10
CA GLU A 2 -5.34 -3.47 -0.66
C GLU A 2 -5.25 -3.72 0.85
N GLU A 3 -5.75 -2.81 1.68
CA GLU A 3 -5.78 -3.03 3.14
C GLU A 3 -6.61 -4.26 3.52
N LEU A 4 -7.81 -4.43 2.94
CA LEU A 4 -8.65 -5.60 3.17
C LEU A 4 -7.96 -6.89 2.68
N ARG A 5 -7.31 -6.86 1.51
CA ARG A 5 -6.53 -8.00 0.98
C ARG A 5 -5.39 -8.36 1.93
N GLY A 6 -4.67 -7.36 2.44
CA GLY A 6 -3.60 -7.53 3.42
C GLY A 6 -4.11 -8.14 4.73
N LEU A 7 -5.24 -7.66 5.24
CA LEU A 7 -5.87 -8.22 6.44
C LEU A 7 -6.30 -9.68 6.24
N VAL A 8 -6.96 -10.01 5.13
CA VAL A 8 -7.40 -11.38 4.84
C VAL A 8 -6.20 -12.33 4.76
N ARG A 9 -5.12 -11.94 4.07
CA ARG A 9 -3.90 -12.77 4.01
C ARG A 9 -3.22 -12.91 5.36
N ARG A 10 -3.07 -11.81 6.10
CA ARG A 10 -2.43 -11.79 7.42
C ARG A 10 -3.17 -12.65 8.43
N TYR A 11 -4.50 -12.65 8.36
CA TYR A 11 -5.37 -13.36 9.29
C TYR A 11 -6.02 -14.60 8.67
N ALA A 12 -5.47 -15.15 7.59
CA ALA A 12 -6.02 -16.30 6.87
C ALA A 12 -6.32 -17.49 7.78
N GLN A 13 -5.44 -17.76 8.75
CA GLN A 13 -5.63 -18.84 9.73
C GLN A 13 -6.89 -18.65 10.59
N ILE A 14 -7.27 -17.41 10.91
CA ILE A 14 -8.50 -17.12 11.67
C ILE A 14 -9.73 -17.49 10.85
N PHE A 15 -9.74 -17.16 9.56
CA PHE A 15 -10.81 -17.56 8.64
C PHE A 15 -10.89 -19.10 8.58
N GLN A 16 -9.76 -19.77 8.36
CA GLN A 16 -9.71 -21.24 8.30
C GLN A 16 -10.25 -21.89 9.57
N LEU A 17 -9.80 -21.45 10.74
CA LEU A 17 -10.25 -21.99 12.04
C LEU A 17 -11.76 -21.84 12.22
N TYR A 18 -12.28 -20.63 11.95
CA TYR A 18 -13.71 -20.35 12.08
C TYR A 18 -14.54 -21.24 11.14
N TYR A 19 -14.19 -21.28 9.85
CA TYR A 19 -14.99 -22.00 8.87
C TYR A 19 -14.83 -23.52 8.95
N VAL A 20 -13.68 -24.06 9.39
CA VAL A 20 -13.54 -25.49 9.70
C VAL A 20 -14.50 -25.89 10.83
N GLN A 21 -14.59 -25.09 11.89
CA GLN A 21 -15.53 -25.35 12.99
C GLN A 21 -16.99 -25.21 12.55
N TYR A 22 -17.30 -24.23 11.71
CA TYR A 22 -18.65 -24.04 11.18
C TYR A 22 -19.07 -25.23 10.31
N LEU A 23 -18.18 -25.63 9.40
CA LEU A 23 -18.38 -26.74 8.48
C LEU A 23 -18.64 -28.03 9.26
N ALA A 24 -17.72 -28.41 10.17
CA ALA A 24 -17.85 -29.66 10.93
C ALA A 24 -18.97 -29.62 11.98
N GLY A 25 -19.16 -28.48 12.65
CA GLY A 25 -20.04 -28.35 13.80
C GLY A 25 -21.50 -28.00 13.48
N PHE A 26 -21.77 -27.38 12.33
CA PHE A 26 -23.13 -26.99 11.94
C PHE A 26 -23.50 -27.52 10.56
N ASP A 27 -22.68 -27.25 9.53
CA ASP A 27 -23.08 -27.54 8.15
C ASP A 27 -23.22 -29.05 7.88
N ALA A 28 -22.26 -29.87 8.32
CA ALA A 28 -22.35 -31.32 8.17
C ALA A 28 -23.59 -31.91 8.90
N PRO A 29 -23.84 -31.60 10.19
CA PRO A 29 -25.06 -32.03 10.86
C PRO A 29 -26.35 -31.58 10.16
N ALA A 30 -26.40 -30.33 9.67
CA ALA A 30 -27.56 -29.80 8.94
C ALA A 30 -27.78 -30.54 7.62
N LEU A 31 -26.71 -30.81 6.87
CA LEU A 31 -26.79 -31.57 5.62
C LEU A 31 -27.25 -32.99 5.87
N ASN A 32 -26.73 -33.65 6.90
CA ASN A 32 -27.14 -35.00 7.27
C ASN A 32 -28.62 -35.09 7.65
N LEU A 33 -29.13 -34.09 8.39
CA LEU A 33 -30.55 -34.03 8.73
C LEU A 33 -31.42 -33.86 7.48
N LEU A 34 -31.01 -32.97 6.57
CA LEU A 34 -31.73 -32.71 5.34
C LEU A 34 -31.74 -33.92 4.41
N LEU A 35 -30.62 -34.67 4.34
CA LEU A 35 -30.54 -35.93 3.58
C LEU A 35 -31.53 -36.98 4.05
N GLN A 36 -31.78 -37.09 5.35
CA GLN A 36 -32.75 -38.04 5.90
C GLN A 36 -34.20 -37.70 5.52
N GLN A 37 -34.47 -36.45 5.14
CA GLN A 37 -35.79 -35.97 4.73
C GLN A 37 -36.01 -36.08 3.22
N LEU A 38 -34.94 -36.22 2.45
CA LEU A 38 -35.02 -36.40 1.00
C LEU A 38 -35.44 -37.84 0.68
N SER A 39 -36.50 -37.99 -0.12
CA SER A 39 -36.97 -39.29 -0.60
C SER A 39 -36.84 -39.38 -2.11
N GLY A 40 -36.53 -40.56 -2.65
CA GLY A 40 -36.42 -40.77 -4.09
C GLY A 40 -35.15 -40.20 -4.75
N ILE A 41 -34.15 -39.80 -3.97
CA ILE A 41 -32.84 -39.39 -4.50
C ILE A 41 -32.11 -40.59 -5.13
N PRO A 42 -31.50 -40.45 -6.32
CA PRO A 42 -30.66 -41.49 -6.90
C PRO A 42 -29.47 -41.85 -5.99
N GLU A 43 -29.08 -43.12 -5.99
CA GLU A 43 -28.01 -43.63 -5.11
C GLU A 43 -26.69 -42.89 -5.29
N GLU A 44 -26.33 -42.56 -6.54
CA GLU A 44 -25.10 -41.82 -6.85
C GLU A 44 -25.08 -40.43 -6.21
N ASP A 45 -26.18 -39.68 -6.29
CA ASP A 45 -26.28 -38.33 -5.70
C ASP A 45 -26.33 -38.37 -4.17
N ALA A 46 -27.03 -39.37 -3.60
CA ALA A 46 -27.03 -39.62 -2.17
C ALA A 46 -25.61 -39.93 -1.65
N ALA A 47 -24.83 -40.70 -2.42
CA ALA A 47 -23.43 -40.99 -2.12
C ALA A 47 -22.55 -39.73 -2.18
N LEU A 48 -22.76 -38.84 -3.17
CA LEU A 48 -22.04 -37.56 -3.25
C LEU A 48 -22.29 -36.68 -2.01
N LEU A 49 -23.56 -36.51 -1.62
CA LEU A 49 -23.93 -35.70 -0.46
C LEU A 49 -23.46 -36.34 0.86
N SER A 50 -23.50 -37.66 0.96
CA SER A 50 -22.95 -38.39 2.11
C SER A 50 -21.43 -38.24 2.22
N THR A 51 -20.73 -38.29 1.08
CA THR A 51 -19.27 -38.06 1.02
C THR A 51 -18.92 -36.63 1.40
N ALA A 52 -19.71 -35.65 0.96
CA ALA A 52 -19.56 -34.26 1.36
C ALA A 52 -19.72 -34.08 2.88
N CYS A 53 -20.76 -34.69 3.46
CA CYS A 53 -20.99 -34.68 4.91
C CYS A 53 -19.84 -35.33 5.69
N ALA A 54 -19.33 -36.48 5.23
CA ALA A 54 -18.21 -37.17 5.87
C ALA A 54 -16.91 -36.35 5.77
N THR A 55 -16.63 -35.79 4.59
CA THR A 55 -15.43 -34.96 4.35
C THR A 55 -15.42 -33.74 5.26
N ILE A 56 -16.55 -33.04 5.34
CA ILE A 56 -16.67 -31.85 6.19
C ILE A 56 -16.69 -32.22 7.68
N GLY A 57 -17.41 -33.27 8.07
CA GLY A 57 -17.49 -33.71 9.47
C GLY A 57 -16.16 -34.20 10.03
N ALA A 58 -15.22 -34.61 9.16
CA ALA A 58 -13.86 -34.98 9.53
C ALA A 58 -12.92 -33.78 9.72
N LEU A 59 -13.35 -32.57 9.38
CA LEU A 59 -12.53 -31.37 9.56
C LEU A 59 -12.40 -31.02 11.06
N GLY A 60 -11.24 -30.49 11.44
CA GLY A 60 -11.01 -30.06 12.81
C GLY A 60 -9.93 -28.99 12.96
N PRO A 61 -9.95 -28.23 14.06
CA PRO A 61 -9.03 -27.11 14.29
C PRO A 61 -7.56 -27.56 14.31
N ARG A 62 -7.29 -28.80 14.75
CA ARG A 62 -5.94 -29.38 14.75
C ARG A 62 -5.28 -29.38 13.38
N GLN A 63 -6.04 -29.65 12.31
CA GLN A 63 -5.51 -29.67 10.94
C GLN A 63 -5.02 -28.27 10.52
N VAL A 64 -5.69 -27.22 11.00
CA VAL A 64 -5.32 -25.83 10.74
C VAL A 64 -4.12 -25.40 11.59
N GLU A 65 -4.08 -25.82 12.86
CA GLU A 65 -2.94 -25.57 13.76
C GLU A 65 -1.66 -26.23 13.25
N GLU A 66 -1.77 -27.45 12.71
CA GLU A 66 -0.69 -28.21 12.09
C GLU A 66 -0.35 -27.75 10.65
N LYS A 67 -1.06 -26.74 10.13
CA LYS A 67 -0.89 -26.19 8.76
C LYS A 67 -1.00 -27.26 7.68
N GLN A 68 -1.90 -28.23 7.86
CA GLN A 68 -2.20 -29.22 6.84
C GLN A 68 -2.82 -28.55 5.62
N THR A 69 -2.43 -28.99 4.42
CA THR A 69 -3.06 -28.54 3.17
C THR A 69 -4.42 -29.21 3.03
N LEU A 70 -5.48 -28.46 3.28
CA LEU A 70 -6.86 -28.89 3.07
C LEU A 70 -7.23 -28.68 1.59
N ASP A 71 -7.97 -29.62 1.01
CA ASP A 71 -8.45 -29.55 -0.37
C ASP A 71 -9.92 -29.98 -0.43
N LEU A 72 -10.80 -29.01 -0.72
CA LEU A 72 -12.24 -29.16 -0.80
C LEU A 72 -12.73 -28.93 -2.24
N ARG A 73 -11.83 -28.98 -3.24
CA ARG A 73 -12.21 -28.86 -4.67
C ARG A 73 -13.16 -29.97 -5.10
N GLY A 74 -12.94 -31.19 -4.62
CA GLY A 74 -13.81 -32.34 -4.90
C GLY A 74 -15.26 -32.06 -4.50
N LEU A 75 -15.48 -31.62 -3.26
CA LEU A 75 -16.80 -31.25 -2.74
C LEU A 75 -17.48 -30.17 -3.60
N ARG A 76 -16.76 -29.11 -3.98
CA ARG A 76 -17.31 -28.04 -4.81
C ARG A 76 -17.70 -28.53 -6.20
N LEU A 77 -16.91 -29.43 -6.78
CA LEU A 77 -17.18 -30.01 -8.08
C LEU A 77 -18.34 -31.01 -8.04
N ASP A 78 -18.46 -31.78 -6.96
CA ASP A 78 -19.57 -32.71 -6.74
C ASP A 78 -20.89 -31.98 -6.57
N TRP A 79 -20.90 -30.85 -5.87
CA TRP A 79 -22.07 -29.98 -5.82
C TRP A 79 -22.46 -29.45 -7.21
N PHE A 80 -21.48 -29.11 -8.06
CA PHE A 80 -21.76 -28.71 -9.43
C PHE A 80 -22.36 -29.88 -10.25
N ARG A 81 -21.79 -31.09 -10.15
CA ARG A 81 -22.36 -32.28 -10.81
C ARG A 81 -23.80 -32.52 -10.39
N LEU A 82 -24.10 -32.43 -9.09
CA LEU A 82 -25.44 -32.59 -8.57
C LEU A 82 -26.40 -31.51 -9.11
N GLN A 83 -25.97 -30.26 -9.19
CA GLN A 83 -26.78 -29.20 -9.81
C GLN A 83 -27.10 -29.50 -11.28
N LEU A 84 -26.15 -30.05 -12.03
CA LEU A 84 -26.37 -30.44 -13.43
C LEU A 84 -27.42 -31.54 -13.54
N HIS A 85 -27.28 -32.60 -12.74
CA HIS A 85 -28.22 -33.72 -12.70
C HIS A 85 -29.62 -33.23 -12.32
N ALA A 86 -29.73 -32.51 -11.20
CA ALA A 86 -30.99 -32.09 -10.63
C ALA A 86 -31.64 -30.87 -11.31
N SER A 87 -30.98 -30.30 -12.33
CA SER A 87 -31.57 -29.31 -13.24
C SER A 87 -32.07 -29.94 -14.54
N ALA A 88 -31.77 -31.23 -14.79
CA ALA A 88 -32.20 -31.91 -15.99
C ALA A 88 -33.69 -32.27 -15.95
N GLN A 89 -34.37 -32.14 -17.09
CA GLN A 89 -35.79 -32.44 -17.18
C GLN A 89 -36.04 -33.94 -16.91
N ARG A 90 -36.96 -34.24 -15.99
CA ARG A 90 -37.33 -35.61 -15.56
C ARG A 90 -36.26 -36.36 -14.77
N TYR A 91 -35.26 -35.66 -14.23
CA TYR A 91 -34.36 -36.25 -13.25
C TYR A 91 -35.10 -36.46 -11.91
N PRO A 92 -34.85 -37.56 -11.16
CA PRO A 92 -35.62 -37.87 -9.95
C PRO A 92 -35.48 -36.85 -8.82
N LEU A 93 -34.33 -36.18 -8.73
CA LEU A 93 -34.10 -35.08 -7.79
C LEU A 93 -34.28 -33.74 -8.52
N SER A 94 -35.06 -32.83 -7.97
CA SER A 94 -35.20 -31.46 -8.48
C SER A 94 -34.71 -30.45 -7.44
N VAL A 95 -33.65 -29.68 -7.75
CA VAL A 95 -33.16 -28.62 -6.86
C VAL A 95 -34.21 -27.51 -6.68
N GLN A 96 -35.08 -27.30 -7.67
CA GLN A 96 -36.16 -26.31 -7.57
C GLN A 96 -37.21 -26.71 -6.51
N GLU A 97 -37.43 -28.00 -6.32
CA GLU A 97 -38.36 -28.54 -5.31
C GLU A 97 -37.72 -28.60 -3.92
N HIS A 98 -36.39 -28.46 -3.83
CA HIS A 98 -35.61 -28.49 -2.60
C HIS A 98 -34.73 -27.24 -2.43
N PRO A 99 -35.33 -26.04 -2.30
CA PRO A 99 -34.57 -24.79 -2.18
C PRO A 99 -33.67 -24.74 -0.93
N GLU A 100 -34.07 -25.41 0.15
CA GLU A 100 -33.28 -25.47 1.39
C GLU A 100 -31.95 -26.22 1.19
N LEU A 101 -31.95 -27.31 0.40
CA LEU A 101 -30.73 -28.02 0.01
C LEU A 101 -29.80 -27.08 -0.78
N ALA A 102 -30.36 -26.34 -1.74
CA ALA A 102 -29.59 -25.42 -2.57
C ALA A 102 -28.92 -24.32 -1.75
N VAL A 103 -29.68 -23.71 -0.82
CA VAL A 103 -29.19 -22.65 0.06
C VAL A 103 -28.09 -23.18 0.97
N LEU A 104 -28.31 -24.35 1.59
CA LEU A 104 -27.33 -24.98 2.46
C LEU A 104 -26.05 -25.31 1.68
N MET A 105 -26.15 -26.00 0.54
CA MET A 105 -24.99 -26.38 -0.25
C MET A 105 -24.22 -25.17 -0.80
N ASN A 106 -24.89 -24.12 -1.24
CA ASN A 106 -24.23 -22.89 -1.68
C ASN A 106 -23.50 -22.19 -0.53
N THR A 107 -24.09 -22.18 0.67
CA THR A 107 -23.46 -21.65 1.88
C THR A 107 -22.24 -22.49 2.26
N MET A 108 -22.35 -23.81 2.23
CA MET A 108 -21.25 -24.74 2.46
C MET A 108 -20.11 -24.57 1.47
N VAL A 109 -20.41 -24.34 0.19
CA VAL A 109 -19.40 -24.06 -0.84
C VAL A 109 -18.66 -22.77 -0.50
N PHE A 110 -19.37 -21.71 -0.10
CA PHE A 110 -18.73 -20.48 0.34
C PHE A 110 -17.84 -20.71 1.57
N HIS A 111 -18.33 -21.40 2.61
CA HIS A 111 -17.55 -21.77 3.78
C HIS A 111 -16.31 -22.59 3.41
N SER A 112 -16.43 -23.55 2.49
CA SER A 112 -15.29 -24.34 1.99
C SER A 112 -14.23 -23.46 1.34
N LYS A 113 -14.64 -22.45 0.55
CA LYS A 113 -13.69 -21.51 -0.09
C LYS A 113 -12.90 -20.71 0.94
N MET A 114 -13.47 -20.43 2.12
CA MET A 114 -12.77 -19.71 3.20
C MET A 114 -11.71 -20.57 3.89
N VAL A 115 -11.71 -21.89 3.65
CA VAL A 115 -10.74 -22.84 4.20
C VAL A 115 -9.55 -23.03 3.24
N ASP A 116 -9.81 -23.40 1.98
CA ASP A 116 -8.76 -23.83 1.03
C ASP A 116 -8.61 -22.95 -0.22
N TYR A 117 -9.44 -21.91 -0.37
CA TYR A 117 -9.55 -21.14 -1.61
C TYR A 117 -9.48 -19.61 -1.40
N LEU A 118 -9.02 -19.17 -0.23
CA LEU A 118 -9.08 -17.77 0.20
C LEU A 118 -8.34 -16.82 -0.75
N ASP A 119 -7.13 -17.20 -1.19
CA ASP A 119 -6.35 -16.39 -2.14
C ASP A 119 -7.05 -16.22 -3.48
N ARG A 120 -7.74 -17.26 -3.96
CA ARG A 120 -8.51 -17.20 -5.21
C ARG A 120 -9.77 -16.36 -5.06
N VAL A 121 -10.42 -16.38 -3.89
CA VAL A 121 -11.53 -15.46 -3.60
C VAL A 121 -11.07 -14.00 -3.64
N LEU A 122 -9.88 -13.71 -3.11
CA LEU A 122 -9.29 -12.37 -3.21
C LEU A 122 -9.07 -11.95 -4.67
N VAL A 123 -8.61 -12.85 -5.53
CA VAL A 123 -8.48 -12.57 -6.97
C VAL A 123 -9.86 -12.36 -7.60
N GLU A 124 -10.81 -13.27 -7.40
CA GLU A 124 -12.17 -13.20 -7.97
C GLU A 124 -12.90 -11.89 -7.63
N THR A 125 -12.70 -11.36 -6.42
CA THR A 125 -13.48 -10.22 -5.90
C THR A 125 -12.76 -8.87 -5.94
N SER A 126 -11.45 -8.84 -6.18
CA SER A 126 -10.66 -7.60 -6.08
C SER A 126 -9.44 -7.55 -6.99
N ASP A 127 -9.39 -8.40 -8.02
CA ASP A 127 -8.34 -8.30 -9.02
C ASP A 127 -8.43 -7.00 -9.83
N LEU A 128 -7.27 -6.40 -10.05
CA LEU A 128 -7.12 -5.14 -10.79
C LEU A 128 -6.06 -5.28 -11.89
N SER A 129 -5.82 -6.51 -12.35
CA SER A 129 -4.92 -6.81 -13.48
C SER A 129 -5.31 -6.07 -14.76
N VAL A 130 -6.57 -5.63 -14.85
CA VAL A 130 -7.09 -4.79 -15.94
C VAL A 130 -6.22 -3.55 -16.21
N PHE A 131 -5.57 -2.97 -15.18
CA PHE A 131 -4.67 -1.83 -15.35
C PHE A 131 -3.40 -2.14 -16.15
N CYS A 132 -3.07 -3.42 -16.35
CA CYS A 132 -2.03 -3.83 -17.29
C CYS A 132 -2.36 -3.38 -18.73
N PHE A 133 -3.64 -3.39 -19.09
CA PHE A 133 -4.11 -3.02 -20.44
C PHE A 133 -4.48 -1.53 -20.55
N PHE A 134 -4.78 -0.88 -19.42
CA PHE A 134 -5.08 0.56 -19.34
C PHE A 134 -3.94 1.35 -18.69
N ASN A 135 -2.72 1.10 -19.16
CA ASN A 135 -1.50 1.65 -18.56
C ASN A 135 -1.46 3.19 -18.50
N ARG A 136 -1.90 3.88 -19.55
CA ARG A 136 -1.90 5.35 -19.61
C ARG A 136 -2.76 5.94 -18.52
N ILE A 137 -3.99 5.45 -18.39
CA ILE A 137 -4.91 5.89 -17.33
C ILE A 137 -4.32 5.55 -15.96
N PHE A 138 -3.70 4.39 -15.81
CA PHE A 138 -3.10 3.99 -14.54
C PHE A 138 -1.94 4.92 -14.13
N GLU A 139 -1.07 5.30 -15.06
CA GLU A 139 0.01 6.27 -14.87
C GLU A 139 -0.54 7.69 -14.60
N ASP A 140 -1.53 8.14 -15.37
CA ASP A 140 -2.18 9.44 -15.16
C ASP A 140 -2.80 9.56 -13.77
N GLN A 141 -3.49 8.50 -13.29
CA GLN A 141 -4.06 8.46 -11.95
C GLN A 141 -2.97 8.44 -10.86
N PHE A 142 -1.82 7.81 -11.11
CA PHE A 142 -0.68 7.86 -10.20
C PHE A 142 -0.16 9.29 -10.07
N HIS A 143 0.07 9.99 -11.18
CA HIS A 143 0.54 11.38 -11.16
C HIS A 143 -0.46 12.31 -10.48
N LEU A 144 -1.76 12.15 -10.76
CA LEU A 144 -2.81 12.88 -10.08
C LEU A 144 -2.77 12.64 -8.56
N CYS A 145 -2.58 11.40 -8.12
CA CYS A 145 -2.45 11.04 -6.71
C CYS A 145 -1.22 11.67 -6.05
N LEU A 146 -0.10 11.77 -6.77
CA LEU A 146 1.13 12.38 -6.30
C LEU A 146 0.99 13.91 -6.13
N GLU A 147 0.25 14.57 -7.02
CA GLU A 147 0.05 16.03 -6.98
C GLU A 147 -0.85 16.51 -5.83
N PHE A 148 -1.78 15.67 -5.34
CA PHE A 148 -2.72 16.04 -4.29
C PHE A 148 -2.32 15.47 -2.92
N PRO A 149 -1.84 16.27 -1.95
CA PRO A 149 -1.35 15.78 -0.65
C PRO A 149 -2.33 14.89 0.13
N ALA A 150 -3.62 15.20 0.04
CA ALA A 150 -4.67 14.41 0.70
C ALA A 150 -4.84 12.99 0.11
N GLN A 151 -4.41 12.79 -1.14
CA GLN A 151 -4.44 11.51 -1.84
C GLN A 151 -3.09 10.81 -1.78
N THR A 152 -1.97 11.54 -1.70
CA THR A 152 -0.61 11.01 -1.70
C THR A 152 -0.39 9.94 -0.63
N ARG A 153 -1.12 10.02 0.49
CA ARG A 153 -1.17 8.98 1.53
C ARG A 153 -1.43 7.57 0.99
N TYR A 154 -2.22 7.45 -0.08
CA TYR A 154 -2.69 6.19 -0.65
C TYR A 154 -1.89 5.75 -1.88
N ILE A 155 -0.88 6.53 -2.29
CA ILE A 155 -0.15 6.32 -3.55
C ILE A 155 0.58 4.96 -3.61
N ILE A 156 0.87 4.35 -2.46
CA ILE A 156 1.45 3.00 -2.40
C ILE A 156 0.55 1.92 -3.03
N ALA A 157 -0.76 2.19 -3.19
CA ALA A 157 -1.68 1.30 -3.88
C ALA A 157 -1.27 1.00 -5.33
N PHE A 158 -0.66 1.94 -6.04
CA PHE A 158 -0.26 1.77 -7.44
C PHE A 158 0.87 0.71 -7.60
N PRO A 159 1.99 0.79 -6.85
CA PRO A 159 2.95 -0.31 -6.74
C PRO A 159 2.33 -1.65 -6.34
N LEU A 160 1.40 -1.67 -5.38
CA LEU A 160 0.75 -2.90 -4.92
C LEU A 160 -0.10 -3.56 -6.02
N ILE A 161 -0.85 -2.78 -6.79
CA ILE A 161 -1.67 -3.26 -7.91
C ILE A 161 -0.82 -3.93 -9.00
N CYS A 162 0.46 -3.56 -9.16
CA CYS A 162 1.34 -4.24 -10.11
C CYS A 162 1.47 -5.75 -9.81
N SER A 163 1.31 -6.18 -8.55
CA SER A 163 1.28 -7.61 -8.17
C SER A 163 0.08 -8.37 -8.76
N HIS A 164 -0.95 -7.66 -9.23
CA HIS A 164 -2.15 -8.26 -9.80
C HIS A 164 -1.97 -8.67 -11.26
N PHE A 165 -0.99 -8.12 -11.97
CA PHE A 165 -0.90 -8.25 -13.42
C PHE A 165 -0.78 -9.72 -13.87
N MET A 166 -0.17 -10.59 -13.07
CA MET A 166 -0.07 -12.02 -13.39
C MET A 166 -1.41 -12.76 -13.38
N ASN A 167 -2.45 -12.20 -12.76
CA ASN A 167 -3.76 -12.82 -12.67
C ASN A 167 -4.53 -12.82 -13.99
N CYS A 168 -4.20 -11.94 -14.95
CA CYS A 168 -4.84 -11.94 -16.26
C CYS A 168 -4.25 -12.95 -17.25
N THR A 169 -3.16 -13.64 -16.88
CA THR A 169 -2.52 -14.64 -17.75
C THR A 169 -3.29 -15.96 -17.75
N HIS A 170 -3.29 -16.65 -18.89
CA HIS A 170 -3.95 -17.95 -19.05
C HIS A 170 -2.99 -18.99 -19.62
N GLU A 171 -3.12 -20.26 -19.22
CA GLU A 171 -2.24 -21.36 -19.66
C GLU A 171 -2.33 -21.64 -21.18
N LEU A 172 -3.44 -21.23 -21.81
CA LEU A 172 -3.66 -21.35 -23.27
C LEU A 172 -3.03 -20.20 -24.07
N CYS A 173 -2.51 -19.16 -23.42
CA CYS A 173 -1.80 -18.04 -24.06
C CYS A 173 -0.49 -17.78 -23.29
N PRO A 174 0.47 -18.72 -23.29
CA PRO A 174 1.73 -18.53 -22.57
C PRO A 174 2.62 -17.42 -23.16
N GLU A 175 2.38 -17.04 -24.42
CA GLU A 175 3.19 -16.09 -25.18
C GLU A 175 3.15 -14.68 -24.57
N GLU A 176 2.00 -14.27 -24.00
CA GLU A 176 1.85 -12.94 -23.39
C GLU A 176 2.37 -12.86 -21.95
N ARG A 177 2.57 -14.00 -21.28
CA ARG A 177 2.89 -14.04 -19.84
C ARG A 177 4.14 -13.26 -19.48
N HIS A 178 5.21 -13.42 -20.26
CA HIS A 178 6.47 -12.71 -20.01
C HIS A 178 6.33 -11.21 -20.26
N HIS A 179 5.61 -10.81 -21.31
CA HIS A 179 5.38 -9.39 -21.62
C HIS A 179 4.58 -8.69 -20.51
N ILE A 180 3.54 -9.33 -19.99
CA ILE A 180 2.76 -8.81 -18.84
C ILE A 180 3.64 -8.77 -17.59
N GLY A 181 4.52 -9.76 -17.42
CA GLY A 181 5.49 -9.84 -16.34
C GLY A 181 6.44 -8.66 -16.32
N ASP A 182 7.17 -8.45 -17.41
CA ASP A 182 8.13 -7.37 -17.57
C ASP A 182 7.45 -6.00 -17.41
N ARG A 183 6.21 -5.87 -17.90
CA ARG A 183 5.40 -4.66 -17.72
C ARG A 183 5.15 -4.39 -16.25
N SER A 184 4.75 -5.40 -15.47
CA SER A 184 4.49 -5.26 -14.03
C SER A 184 5.73 -4.81 -13.26
N LEU A 185 6.90 -5.37 -13.58
CA LEU A 185 8.18 -5.01 -12.96
C LEU A 185 8.62 -3.60 -13.33
N THR A 186 8.46 -3.23 -14.59
CA THR A 186 8.78 -1.88 -15.07
C THR A 186 7.92 -0.83 -14.35
N MET A 187 6.63 -1.08 -14.21
CA MET A 187 5.69 -0.13 -13.58
C MET A 187 5.91 0.00 -12.07
N VAL A 188 6.06 -1.12 -11.34
CA VAL A 188 6.32 -1.04 -9.89
C VAL A 188 7.63 -0.30 -9.60
N ASN A 189 8.68 -0.54 -10.39
CA ASN A 189 9.95 0.17 -10.25
C ASN A 189 9.79 1.67 -10.52
N ALA A 190 9.08 2.04 -11.60
CA ALA A 190 8.83 3.44 -11.94
C ALA A 190 8.03 4.18 -10.86
N PHE A 191 6.97 3.58 -10.32
CA PHE A 191 6.16 4.21 -9.27
C PHE A 191 6.95 4.41 -7.97
N LEU A 192 7.71 3.40 -7.52
CA LEU A 192 8.53 3.51 -6.31
C LEU A 192 9.66 4.55 -6.47
N ASP A 193 10.24 4.63 -7.66
CA ASP A 193 11.27 5.62 -8.00
C ASP A 193 10.70 7.05 -7.99
N GLU A 194 9.55 7.29 -8.63
CA GLU A 194 8.89 8.60 -8.65
C GLU A 194 8.41 9.05 -7.26
N MET A 195 7.82 8.14 -6.46
CA MET A 195 7.48 8.42 -5.05
C MET A 195 8.72 8.87 -4.27
N SER A 196 9.85 8.18 -4.45
CA SER A 196 11.09 8.46 -3.72
C SER A 196 11.76 9.75 -4.19
N LYS A 197 11.72 10.04 -5.50
CA LYS A 197 12.17 11.31 -6.07
C LYS A 197 11.39 12.49 -5.49
N GLU A 198 10.07 12.36 -5.37
CA GLU A 198 9.23 13.43 -4.85
C GLU A 198 9.48 13.66 -3.36
N ALA A 199 9.57 12.61 -2.55
CA ALA A 199 9.97 12.73 -1.14
C ALA A 199 11.34 13.42 -1.00
N LYS A 200 12.32 13.03 -1.82
CA LYS A 200 13.65 13.66 -1.87
C LYS A 200 13.58 15.13 -2.31
N ASN A 201 12.69 15.51 -3.25
CA ASN A 201 12.48 16.91 -3.65
C ASN A 201 11.90 17.73 -2.49
N ILE A 202 10.88 17.22 -1.81
CA ILE A 202 10.27 17.90 -0.65
C ILE A 202 11.30 18.08 0.48
N ILE A 203 12.06 17.03 0.81
CA ILE A 203 13.13 17.09 1.82
C ILE A 203 14.18 18.13 1.43
N THR A 204 14.57 18.17 0.15
CA THR A 204 15.51 19.17 -0.36
C THR A 204 15.03 20.59 -0.09
N THR A 205 13.78 20.89 -0.45
CA THR A 205 13.19 22.22 -0.26
C THR A 205 13.09 22.57 1.24
N ILE A 206 12.75 21.60 2.09
CA ILE A 206 12.77 21.78 3.55
C ILE A 206 14.19 22.14 4.03
N CYS A 207 15.21 21.44 3.54
CA CYS A 207 16.60 21.75 3.88
C CYS A 207 16.99 23.17 3.45
N ASP A 208 16.62 23.60 2.24
CA ASP A 208 16.94 24.94 1.73
C ASP A 208 16.27 26.05 2.57
N GLU A 209 15.01 25.86 2.97
CA GLU A 209 14.30 26.75 3.89
C GLU A 209 14.99 26.80 5.27
N GLN A 210 15.40 25.64 5.81
CA GLN A 210 16.13 25.56 7.08
C GLN A 210 17.52 26.20 7.03
N CYS A 211 18.23 26.06 5.91
CA CYS A 211 19.50 26.76 5.66
C CYS A 211 19.28 28.28 5.62
N THR A 212 18.19 28.75 5.02
CA THR A 212 17.83 30.18 4.99
C THR A 212 17.52 30.71 6.39
N LEU A 213 16.80 29.96 7.21
CA LEU A 213 16.54 30.33 8.61
C LEU A 213 17.83 30.36 9.43
N SER A 214 18.73 29.40 9.21
CA SER A 214 20.04 29.35 9.86
C SER A 214 20.95 30.50 9.44
N ASP A 215 20.95 30.89 8.15
CA ASP A 215 21.70 32.06 7.67
C ASP A 215 21.29 33.34 8.40
N ARG A 216 20.00 33.54 8.67
CA ARG A 216 19.46 34.71 9.40
C ARG A 216 19.99 34.83 10.83
N LEU A 217 20.52 33.75 11.40
CA LEU A 217 21.14 33.73 12.72
C LEU A 217 22.62 34.12 12.71
N LEU A 218 23.25 34.23 11.53
CA LEU A 218 24.67 34.57 11.44
C LEU A 218 24.96 35.99 11.95
N PRO A 219 26.13 36.21 12.60
CA PRO A 219 26.50 37.50 13.17
C PRO A 219 26.45 38.68 12.20
N LYS A 220 26.63 38.44 10.89
CA LYS A 220 26.54 39.48 9.85
C LYS A 220 25.22 40.25 9.88
N HIS A 221 24.13 39.63 10.34
CA HIS A 221 22.80 40.23 10.39
C HIS A 221 22.58 41.16 11.60
N VAL A 222 23.46 41.15 12.61
CA VAL A 222 23.36 42.06 13.77
C VAL A 222 23.98 43.45 13.51
N ALA A 223 24.83 43.58 12.48
CA ALA A 223 25.57 44.82 12.19
C ALA A 223 24.68 46.08 12.07
N PRO A 224 23.49 46.06 11.40
CA PRO A 224 22.61 47.23 11.35
C PRO A 224 22.08 47.67 12.72
N GLN A 225 21.84 46.71 13.63
CA GLN A 225 21.37 46.99 14.99
C GLN A 225 22.48 47.67 15.82
N ILE A 226 23.71 47.17 15.71
CA ILE A 226 24.89 47.79 16.35
C ILE A 226 25.07 49.22 15.84
N ALA A 227 25.04 49.42 14.51
CA ALA A 227 25.16 50.75 13.90
C ALA A 227 24.07 51.72 14.37
N HIS A 228 22.83 51.25 14.52
CA HIS A 228 21.72 52.04 15.06
C HIS A 228 22.00 52.49 16.50
N VAL A 229 22.46 51.59 17.37
CA VAL A 229 22.78 51.91 18.78
C VAL A 229 23.95 52.90 18.87
N VAL A 230 25.00 52.72 18.05
CA VAL A 230 26.17 53.61 18.03
C VAL A 230 25.79 55.01 17.52
N ASN A 231 25.01 55.12 16.45
CA ASN A 231 24.61 56.42 15.88
C ASN A 231 23.63 57.17 16.80
N LYS A 232 22.73 56.45 17.50
CA LYS A 232 21.85 57.05 18.51
C LYS A 232 22.65 57.66 19.68
N LYS A 233 23.77 57.05 20.07
CA LYS A 233 24.70 57.62 21.08
C LYS A 233 25.44 58.87 20.57
N LYS A 234 25.69 59.00 19.26
CA LYS A 234 26.41 60.13 18.65
C LYS A 234 25.54 61.36 18.32
N ARG A 235 24.23 61.33 18.61
CA ARG A 235 23.31 62.50 18.49
C ARG A 235 23.19 63.13 17.08
N GLU A 236 23.66 62.47 16.02
CA GLU A 236 23.52 62.93 14.64
C GLU A 236 22.37 62.20 13.91
N LYS A 237 21.31 62.97 13.60
CA LYS A 237 20.16 62.68 12.72
C LYS A 237 19.29 61.44 13.05
N LYS A 238 17.99 61.60 12.75
CA LYS A 238 16.90 60.63 12.99
C LYS A 238 17.29 59.25 12.43
N PRO A 239 17.51 58.23 13.28
CA PRO A 239 17.93 56.92 12.79
C PRO A 239 16.75 56.20 12.13
N ARG A 240 17.00 55.40 11.09
CA ARG A 240 16.02 54.46 10.50
C ARG A 240 15.47 53.58 11.63
N ALA A 241 14.14 53.37 11.62
CA ALA A 241 13.45 52.56 12.62
C ALA A 241 14.10 51.17 12.74
N PRO A 242 14.19 50.60 13.95
CA PRO A 242 14.65 49.23 14.12
C PRO A 242 13.80 48.27 13.27
N PRO A 243 14.36 47.11 12.85
CA PRO A 243 13.57 46.06 12.21
C PRO A 243 12.34 45.75 13.06
N GLY A 244 11.19 45.57 12.42
CA GLY A 244 9.95 45.29 13.13
C GLY A 244 10.05 43.97 13.89
N GLU A 245 9.18 43.74 14.89
CA GLU A 245 9.11 42.45 15.60
C GLU A 245 8.93 41.25 14.66
N ARG A 246 8.33 41.45 13.49
CA ARG A 246 8.14 40.43 12.44
C ARG A 246 9.41 40.05 11.67
N ASP A 247 10.48 40.84 11.78
CA ASP A 247 11.76 40.58 11.09
C ASP A 247 12.77 39.83 11.98
N ARG A 248 12.41 39.55 13.24
CA ARG A 248 13.29 38.84 14.16
C ARG A 248 13.21 37.32 13.92
N PRO A 249 14.34 36.60 13.90
CA PRO A 249 14.32 35.14 13.90
C PRO A 249 13.44 34.59 15.03
N GLY A 250 12.61 33.60 14.72
CA GLY A 250 11.60 33.04 15.61
C GLY A 250 10.19 33.62 15.40
N ALA A 251 10.06 34.80 14.76
CA ALA A 251 8.74 35.35 14.43
C ALA A 251 7.99 34.49 13.41
N GLU A 252 8.71 33.82 12.50
CA GLU A 252 8.15 32.88 11.53
C GLU A 252 7.54 31.63 12.18
N SER A 253 7.98 31.30 13.40
CA SER A 253 7.48 30.15 14.16
C SER A 253 6.26 30.51 15.03
N TYR A 254 5.99 31.80 15.24
CA TYR A 254 4.84 32.24 16.02
C TYR A 254 3.55 32.17 15.20
N ARG A 255 2.76 31.12 15.43
CA ARG A 255 1.49 30.89 14.73
C ARG A 255 0.31 31.47 15.50
N ARG A 256 -0.54 32.23 14.78
CA ARG A 256 -1.80 32.77 15.32
C ARG A 256 -3.00 31.87 15.05
N THR A 257 -3.08 31.28 13.85
CA THR A 257 -4.13 30.35 13.44
C THR A 257 -3.54 29.23 12.57
N ARG A 258 -4.17 28.05 12.55
CA ARG A 258 -3.79 26.92 11.70
C ARG A 258 -4.40 26.98 10.29
N GLU A 259 -5.34 27.90 10.07
CA GLU A 259 -5.95 28.13 8.76
C GLU A 259 -4.97 28.82 7.79
N GLU A 260 -4.01 29.58 8.33
CA GLU A 260 -2.91 30.17 7.58
C GLU A 260 -1.79 29.13 7.42
N LEU A 261 -1.74 28.48 6.24
CA LEU A 261 -0.70 27.51 5.90
C LEU A 261 0.49 28.19 5.22
N PHE A 262 1.65 28.16 5.87
CA PHE A 262 2.91 28.62 5.30
C PHE A 262 3.57 27.55 4.43
N THR A 263 4.62 27.91 3.70
CA THR A 263 5.36 26.99 2.82
C THR A 263 5.83 25.75 3.58
N MET A 264 6.44 25.93 4.77
CA MET A 264 6.90 24.83 5.61
C MET A 264 5.77 23.90 6.06
N ASP A 265 4.55 24.41 6.28
CA ASP A 265 3.40 23.56 6.60
C ASP A 265 3.06 22.62 5.45
N LYS A 266 2.97 23.18 4.24
CA LYS A 266 2.63 22.42 3.05
C LYS A 266 3.67 21.35 2.76
N LEU A 267 4.96 21.70 2.89
CA LEU A 267 6.06 20.75 2.72
C LEU A 267 6.03 19.64 3.77
N HIS A 268 5.87 19.96 5.06
CA HIS A 268 5.80 18.95 6.12
C HIS A 268 4.55 18.06 6.01
N MET A 269 3.40 18.62 5.63
CA MET A 269 2.19 17.83 5.38
C MET A 269 2.41 16.86 4.22
N ALA A 270 2.88 17.35 3.07
CA ALA A 270 3.15 16.51 1.90
C ALA A 270 4.17 15.41 2.20
N LEU A 271 5.27 15.75 2.89
CA LEU A 271 6.28 14.79 3.28
C LEU A 271 5.73 13.72 4.22
N THR A 272 4.90 14.11 5.20
CA THR A 272 4.33 13.18 6.17
C THR A 272 3.41 12.16 5.49
N GLU A 273 2.53 12.61 4.59
CA GLU A 273 1.62 11.71 3.88
C GLU A 273 2.37 10.79 2.90
N LEU A 274 3.35 11.31 2.17
CA LEU A 274 4.16 10.50 1.25
C LEU A 274 5.04 9.49 2.01
N CYS A 275 5.65 9.89 3.13
CA CYS A 275 6.41 8.98 3.99
C CYS A 275 5.51 7.92 4.63
N PHE A 276 4.26 8.24 4.97
CA PHE A 276 3.30 7.23 5.40
C PHE A 276 3.10 6.17 4.31
N ALA A 277 2.92 6.58 3.06
CA ALA A 277 2.75 5.66 1.93
C ALA A 277 4.00 4.79 1.68
N ILE A 278 5.20 5.40 1.64
CA ILE A 278 6.48 4.68 1.48
C ILE A 278 6.70 3.68 2.62
N ASN A 279 6.23 4.01 3.83
CA ASN A 279 6.42 3.19 5.02
C ASN A 279 5.29 2.15 5.24
N TYR A 280 4.24 2.17 4.42
CA TYR A 280 3.02 1.37 4.61
C TYR A 280 3.29 -0.14 4.65
N CYS A 281 4.16 -0.63 3.76
CA CYS A 281 4.61 -2.02 3.72
C CYS A 281 6.14 -2.08 3.65
N SER A 282 6.74 -3.14 4.21
CA SER A 282 8.19 -3.33 4.15
C SER A 282 8.65 -3.80 2.77
N THR A 283 7.85 -4.66 2.15
CA THR A 283 8.14 -5.29 0.86
C THR A 283 6.89 -5.45 0.02
N ILE A 284 7.07 -5.44 -1.30
CA ILE A 284 6.05 -5.71 -2.32
C ILE A 284 6.57 -6.84 -3.19
N HIS A 285 5.75 -7.87 -3.40
CA HIS A 285 6.09 -9.00 -4.27
C HIS A 285 5.38 -8.85 -5.62
N VAL A 286 6.14 -8.84 -6.71
CA VAL A 286 5.62 -8.73 -8.09
C VAL A 286 6.37 -9.72 -8.96
N TRP A 287 5.67 -10.68 -9.57
CA TRP A 287 6.20 -11.68 -10.51
C TRP A 287 7.58 -12.24 -10.09
N GLU A 288 7.63 -12.91 -8.92
CA GLU A 288 8.82 -13.49 -8.28
C GLU A 288 9.89 -12.50 -7.77
N HIS A 289 9.71 -11.20 -7.97
CA HIS A 289 10.62 -10.16 -7.50
C HIS A 289 10.12 -9.52 -6.22
N THR A 290 11.04 -9.08 -5.36
CA THR A 290 10.74 -8.38 -4.11
C THR A 290 11.28 -6.96 -4.19
N PHE A 291 10.39 -5.99 -3.98
CA PHE A 291 10.67 -4.57 -3.97
C PHE A 291 10.56 -4.03 -2.56
N ALA A 292 11.49 -3.19 -2.13
CA ALA A 292 11.49 -2.57 -0.81
C ALA A 292 11.35 -1.04 -0.96
N PRO A 293 10.15 -0.45 -0.76
CA PRO A 293 9.93 0.97 -1.01
C PRO A 293 10.90 1.91 -0.28
N ARG A 294 11.31 1.56 0.94
CA ARG A 294 12.25 2.36 1.75
C ARG A 294 13.65 2.45 1.13
N GLU A 295 14.09 1.41 0.44
CA GLU A 295 15.42 1.37 -0.18
C GLU A 295 15.54 2.38 -1.32
N TYR A 296 14.47 2.58 -2.09
CA TYR A 296 14.43 3.63 -3.12
C TYR A 296 14.64 5.01 -2.50
N LEU A 297 13.95 5.30 -1.40
CA LEU A 297 14.11 6.58 -0.69
C LEU A 297 15.53 6.74 -0.13
N SER A 298 16.07 5.72 0.54
CA SER A 298 17.44 5.74 1.07
C SER A 298 18.46 6.07 -0.02
N GLN A 299 18.39 5.39 -1.17
CA GLN A 299 19.29 5.63 -2.31
C GLN A 299 19.16 7.05 -2.86
N HIS A 300 17.94 7.58 -2.99
CA HIS A 300 17.73 8.96 -3.45
C HIS A 300 18.28 9.99 -2.47
N LEU A 301 18.14 9.75 -1.17
CA LEU A 301 18.65 10.64 -0.12
C LEU A 301 20.17 10.64 -0.05
N GLU A 302 20.82 9.47 -0.08
CA GLU A 302 22.27 9.35 -0.12
C GLU A 302 22.87 10.12 -1.30
N ASN A 303 22.31 9.88 -2.50
CA ASN A 303 22.74 10.57 -3.72
C ASN A 303 22.52 12.09 -3.66
N ARG A 304 21.37 12.52 -3.13
CA ARG A 304 21.04 13.95 -3.01
C ARG A 304 21.92 14.66 -1.99
N PHE A 305 22.17 14.02 -0.85
CA PHE A 305 22.98 14.57 0.23
C PHE A 305 24.44 14.75 -0.21
N ASN A 306 25.02 13.74 -0.85
CA ASN A 306 26.37 13.84 -1.42
C ASN A 306 26.49 15.01 -2.42
N LYS A 307 25.51 15.15 -3.32
CA LYS A 307 25.46 16.29 -4.26
C LYS A 307 25.27 17.63 -3.55
N ALA A 308 24.44 17.68 -2.50
CA ALA A 308 24.22 18.89 -1.71
C ALA A 308 25.51 19.36 -1.06
N LEU A 309 26.23 18.43 -0.41
CA LEU A 309 27.46 18.74 0.31
C LEU A 309 28.52 19.33 -0.61
N VAL A 310 28.75 18.72 -1.78
CA VAL A 310 29.67 19.27 -2.80
C VAL A 310 29.21 20.64 -3.29
N GLY A 311 27.91 20.82 -3.55
CA GLY A 311 27.36 22.10 -3.99
C GLY A 311 27.52 23.23 -2.95
N MET A 312 27.32 22.91 -1.67
CA MET A 312 27.42 23.88 -0.56
C MET A 312 28.86 24.31 -0.26
N VAL A 313 29.87 23.55 -0.69
CA VAL A 313 31.28 23.96 -0.61
C VAL A 313 31.56 25.15 -1.55
N MET A 314 30.66 25.43 -2.52
CA MET A 314 30.71 26.57 -3.45
C MET A 314 32.08 26.70 -4.16
N TYR A 315 32.72 25.57 -4.47
CA TYR A 315 34.03 25.54 -5.11
C TYR A 315 33.93 25.94 -6.58
N ASN A 316 34.52 27.08 -6.96
CA ASN A 316 34.70 27.48 -8.35
C ASN A 316 36.12 27.14 -8.87
N PRO A 317 36.26 26.53 -10.07
CA PRO A 317 37.56 26.21 -10.69
C PRO A 317 38.40 27.46 -11.00
N PRO A 318 39.72 27.31 -11.26
CA PRO A 318 40.70 28.37 -11.00
C PRO A 318 40.53 29.58 -11.94
N GLY A 319 40.22 30.72 -11.32
CA GLY A 319 40.00 32.01 -11.97
C GLY A 319 39.23 32.97 -11.06
N VAL A 320 38.40 32.41 -10.18
CA VAL A 320 37.71 33.12 -9.09
C VAL A 320 37.93 32.29 -7.81
N HIS A 321 38.79 32.76 -6.90
CA HIS A 321 39.03 32.10 -5.61
C HIS A 321 37.86 32.33 -4.66
N GLU A 322 36.69 31.78 -4.99
CA GLU A 322 35.50 31.75 -4.15
C GLU A 322 35.29 30.33 -3.64
N CYS A 323 35.28 30.17 -2.32
CA CYS A 323 34.85 28.98 -1.60
C CYS A 323 33.91 29.43 -0.47
N ALA A 324 33.02 28.54 -0.03
CA ALA A 324 32.24 28.80 1.17
C ALA A 324 33.18 29.10 2.36
N SER A 325 32.86 30.12 3.14
CA SER A 325 33.63 30.45 4.34
C SER A 325 33.40 29.35 5.37
N GLU A 326 34.42 28.54 5.63
CA GLU A 326 34.43 27.72 6.85
C GLU A 326 34.36 28.65 8.06
N HIS A 327 33.49 28.33 9.03
CA HIS A 327 33.58 28.94 10.35
C HIS A 327 34.94 28.56 10.94
N ARG A 328 35.94 29.44 10.78
CA ARG A 328 37.23 29.36 11.46
C ARG A 328 37.02 29.59 12.96
N GLU A 329 36.49 28.59 13.65
CA GLU A 329 36.50 28.50 15.11
C GLU A 329 37.03 27.15 15.61
N LEU A 330 37.52 26.28 14.72
CA LEU A 330 38.16 25.01 15.10
C LEU A 330 39.65 24.91 14.75
N CYS A 331 40.28 26.01 14.36
CA CYS A 331 41.73 26.08 14.13
C CYS A 331 42.28 27.44 14.58
N GLU A 332 42.41 27.62 15.89
CA GLU A 332 43.55 28.37 16.44
C GLU A 332 44.34 27.41 17.36
N PRO A 333 45.69 27.42 17.28
CA PRO A 333 46.56 26.50 18.02
C PRO A 333 46.59 26.73 19.54
#